data_AF-A0A7S0CRR2-F1
#
_entry.id   AF-A0A7S0CRR2-F1
#
_cell.length_a   1.000
_cell.length_b   1.000
_cell.length_c   1.000
_cell.angle_alpha   90.00
_cell.angle_beta   90.00
_cell.angle_gamma   90.00
#
_symmetry.space_group_name_H-M   'P 1'
#
loop_
_entity.id
_entity.type
_entity.pdbx_description
1 polymer ?
#
loop_
_entity_poly.entity_id
_entity_poly.type
_entity_poly.pdbx_seq_one_letter_code
_entity_poly.pdbx_strand_id
1 'polypeptide(L)'
;VGSFQIVFLVIVLLVGWGVWSASIAGPVTVMVLMFSTTLLPAHYSESFCRLPCWTVLHKYFNYRRYNVADPKVFPKPDKRYMLIEFPHGVFPVATILIATYFDEHYDHYKSMGRSIRGITASVLFYIPWVRHFMAWLGALPATKKNF
;
A
#
# COMPACT_ATOMS: atom_id res chain seq x y z
N VAL A 1 -24.53 11.09 1.02
CA VAL A 1 -23.87 11.29 2.34
C VAL A 1 -22.47 11.92 2.23
N GLY A 2 -21.72 11.74 1.13
CA GLY A 2 -20.31 12.17 1.05
C GLY A 2 -20.03 13.68 0.91
N SER A 3 -20.84 14.47 0.22
CA SER A 3 -20.47 15.85 -0.13
C SER A 3 -20.58 16.84 1.03
N PHE A 4 -21.61 16.68 1.87
CA PHE A 4 -21.87 17.61 2.98
C PHE A 4 -20.85 17.47 4.12
N GLN A 5 -20.41 16.25 4.41
CA GLN A 5 -19.41 15.99 5.44
C GLN A 5 -18.05 16.57 5.08
N ILE A 6 -17.67 16.53 3.80
CA ILE A 6 -16.42 17.12 3.30
C ILE A 6 -16.46 18.65 3.42
N VAL A 7 -17.56 19.28 2.99
CA VAL A 7 -17.73 20.74 3.07
C VAL A 7 -17.70 21.22 4.53
N PHE A 8 -18.37 20.51 5.43
CA PHE A 8 -18.37 20.82 6.86
C PHE A 8 -16.96 20.72 7.48
N LEU A 9 -16.20 19.69 7.13
CA LEU A 9 -14.82 19.51 7.58
C LEU A 9 -13.90 20.65 7.10
N VAL A 10 -14.04 21.06 5.84
CA VAL A 10 -13.26 22.17 5.26
C VAL A 10 -13.57 23.49 5.98
N ILE A 11 -14.84 23.77 6.28
CA ILE A 11 -15.24 25.00 6.99
C ILE A 11 -14.68 25.03 8.41
N VAL A 12 -14.78 23.92 9.15
CA VAL A 12 -14.23 23.82 10.51
C VAL A 12 -12.72 24.02 10.52
N LEU A 13 -12.01 23.48 9.52
CA LEU A 13 -10.57 23.67 9.37
C LEU A 13 -10.19 25.12 9.07
N LEU A 14 -10.93 25.79 8.17
CA LEU A 14 -10.68 27.19 7.83
C LEU A 14 -10.94 28.14 9.01
N VAL A 15 -12.01 27.91 9.78
CA VAL A 15 -12.31 28.68 10.99
C VAL A 15 -11.27 28.42 12.08
N GLY A 16 -10.85 27.17 12.27
CA GLY A 16 -9.77 26.82 13.19
C GLY A 16 -8.44 27.50 12.84
N TRP A 17 -8.15 27.65 11.55
CA TRP A 17 -6.94 28.32 11.05
C TRP A 17 -6.93 29.83 11.33
N GLY A 18 -8.10 30.48 11.31
CA GLY A 18 -8.25 31.91 11.58
C GLY A 18 -8.20 32.29 13.07
N VAL A 19 -8.46 31.33 13.97
CA VAL A 19 -8.60 31.60 15.42
C VAL A 19 -7.37 31.16 16.22
N TRP A 20 -6.58 30.19 15.73
CA TRP A 20 -5.46 29.60 16.45
C TRP A 20 -4.12 30.07 15.88
N SER A 21 -3.09 30.25 16.73
CA SER A 21 -1.75 30.59 16.27
C SER A 21 -1.25 29.52 15.29
N ALA A 22 -0.50 29.94 14.26
CA ALA A 22 -0.01 29.05 13.20
C ALA A 22 0.73 27.81 13.74
N SER A 23 1.34 27.93 14.92
CA SER A 23 2.05 26.88 15.65
C SER A 23 1.17 25.71 16.10
N ILE A 24 -0.13 25.92 16.32
CA ILE A 24 -1.07 24.87 16.77
C ILE A 24 -2.06 24.52 15.65
N ALA A 25 -2.53 25.52 14.92
CA ALA A 25 -3.50 25.32 13.85
C ALA A 25 -2.94 24.48 12.69
N GLY A 26 -1.65 24.65 12.36
CA GLY A 26 -0.97 23.87 11.33
C GLY A 26 -0.92 22.36 11.64
N PRO A 27 -0.33 21.94 12.77
CA PRO A 27 -0.30 20.52 13.17
C PRO A 27 -1.68 19.88 13.29
N VAL A 28 -2.66 20.59 13.86
CA VAL A 28 -4.04 20.09 13.98
C VAL A 28 -4.66 19.86 12.60
N THR A 29 -4.48 20.81 11.67
CA THR A 29 -4.96 20.67 10.30
C THR A 29 -4.32 19.47 9.61
N VAL A 30 -3.00 19.30 9.74
CA VAL A 30 -2.29 18.13 9.18
C VAL A 30 -2.84 16.84 9.76
N MET A 31 -3.04 16.75 11.07
CA MET A 31 -3.62 15.56 11.71
C MET A 31 -5.02 15.28 11.17
N VAL A 32 -5.91 16.29 11.13
CA VAL A 32 -7.27 16.12 10.62
C VAL A 32 -7.26 15.64 9.17
N LEU A 33 -6.43 16.24 8.31
CA LEU A 33 -6.28 15.81 6.91
C LEU A 33 -5.73 14.38 6.81
N MET A 34 -4.76 14.03 7.67
CA MET A 34 -4.23 12.68 7.75
C MET A 34 -5.32 11.68 8.11
N PHE A 35 -6.08 11.95 9.17
CA PHE A 35 -7.17 11.08 9.62
C PHE A 35 -8.34 11.08 8.65
N SER A 36 -8.63 12.16 7.94
CA SER A 36 -9.68 12.18 6.91
C SER A 36 -9.36 11.25 5.75
N THR A 37 -8.08 10.93 5.51
CA THR A 37 -7.74 9.88 4.53
C THR A 37 -8.36 8.53 4.91
N THR A 38 -8.68 8.26 6.19
CA THR A 38 -9.38 7.02 6.58
C THR A 38 -10.76 6.88 5.93
N LEU A 39 -11.38 8.00 5.55
CA LEU A 39 -12.67 8.03 4.86
C LEU A 39 -12.54 7.68 3.37
N LEU A 40 -11.35 7.79 2.80
CA LEU A 40 -11.08 7.41 1.42
C LEU A 40 -10.95 5.88 1.31
N PRO A 41 -11.42 5.26 0.21
CA PRO A 41 -11.28 3.82 0.01
C PRO A 41 -9.81 3.45 -0.22
N ALA A 42 -9.28 2.58 0.64
CA ALA A 42 -7.96 1.99 0.46
C ALA A 42 -8.09 0.75 -0.44
N HIS A 43 -7.44 0.77 -1.60
CA HIS A 43 -7.49 -0.29 -2.61
C HIS A 43 -6.14 -0.42 -3.32
N TYR A 44 -5.97 -1.48 -4.09
CA TYR A 44 -4.80 -1.68 -4.93
C TYR A 44 -4.60 -0.52 -5.92
N SER A 45 -3.37 -0.05 -6.11
CA SER A 45 -3.07 1.00 -7.08
C SER A 45 -1.89 0.61 -7.97
N GLU A 46 -2.20 0.25 -9.21
CA GLU A 46 -1.21 -0.01 -10.27
C GLU A 46 -0.33 1.24 -10.51
N SER A 47 -0.93 2.43 -10.54
CA SER A 47 -0.19 3.68 -10.70
C SER A 47 0.84 3.91 -9.60
N PHE A 48 0.52 3.53 -8.35
CA PHE A 48 1.45 3.61 -7.24
C PHE A 48 2.61 2.62 -7.42
N CYS A 49 2.33 1.37 -7.79
CA CYS A 49 3.35 0.34 -7.99
C CYS A 49 4.30 0.62 -9.16
N ARG A 50 3.88 1.46 -10.13
CA ARG A 50 4.68 1.86 -11.31
C ARG A 50 5.42 3.19 -11.17
N LEU A 51 5.45 3.79 -9.97
CA LEU A 51 6.19 5.02 -9.77
C LEU A 51 7.69 4.84 -10.09
N PRO A 52 8.34 5.83 -10.75
CA PRO A 52 9.74 5.74 -11.12
C PRO A 52 10.70 5.51 -9.94
N CYS A 53 10.30 5.92 -8.73
CA CYS A 53 11.09 5.68 -7.52
C CYS A 53 11.31 4.18 -7.27
N TRP A 54 10.33 3.33 -7.58
CA TRP A 54 10.48 1.89 -7.45
C TRP A 54 11.49 1.35 -8.45
N THR A 55 11.46 1.82 -9.70
CA THR A 55 12.45 1.45 -10.71
C THR A 55 13.87 1.83 -10.28
N VAL A 56 14.05 3.00 -9.66
CA VAL A 56 15.36 3.43 -9.12
C VAL A 56 15.80 2.51 -7.98
N LEU A 57 14.93 2.22 -7.03
CA LEU A 57 15.24 1.33 -5.91
C LEU A 57 15.55 -0.10 -6.38
N HIS A 58 14.79 -0.59 -7.36
CA HIS A 58 15.01 -1.89 -8.02
C HIS A 58 16.37 -2.00 -8.70
N LYS A 59 16.88 -0.90 -9.27
CA LYS A 59 18.23 -0.83 -9.84
C LYS A 59 19.30 -0.71 -8.75
N TYR A 60 19.03 0.05 -7.70
CA TYR A 60 19.96 0.27 -6.59
C TYR A 60 20.24 -1.01 -5.80
N PHE A 61 19.20 -1.72 -5.37
CA PHE A 61 19.37 -2.94 -4.59
C PHE A 61 19.77 -4.15 -5.44
N ASN A 62 19.54 -4.09 -6.76
CA ASN A 62 19.94 -5.10 -7.73
C ASN A 62 19.66 -6.55 -7.28
N TYR A 63 18.46 -6.81 -6.74
CA TYR A 63 18.07 -8.15 -6.32
C TYR A 63 18.09 -9.11 -7.51
N ARG A 64 18.53 -10.35 -7.26
CA ARG A 64 18.41 -11.41 -8.24
C ARG A 64 16.93 -11.70 -8.48
N ARG A 65 16.45 -11.33 -9.66
CA ARG A 65 15.06 -11.54 -10.07
C ARG A 65 14.94 -12.95 -10.65
N TYR A 66 14.03 -13.73 -10.08
CA TYR A 66 13.66 -15.00 -10.65
C TYR A 66 12.49 -14.79 -11.61
N ASN A 67 12.57 -15.40 -12.79
CA ASN A 67 11.43 -15.39 -13.69
C ASN A 67 10.31 -16.21 -13.05
N VAL A 68 9.20 -15.55 -12.80
CA VAL A 68 8.03 -16.11 -12.15
C VAL A 68 7.23 -17.03 -13.07
N ALA A 69 7.52 -16.99 -14.36
CA ALA A 69 7.07 -17.97 -15.34
C ALA A 69 7.96 -19.23 -15.35
N ASP A 70 9.09 -19.24 -14.63
CA ASP A 70 9.99 -20.38 -14.60
C ASP A 70 9.34 -21.57 -13.87
N PRO A 71 9.12 -22.71 -14.55
CA PRO A 71 8.59 -23.92 -13.93
C PRO A 71 9.46 -24.44 -12.78
N LYS A 72 10.74 -24.04 -12.70
CA LYS A 72 11.61 -24.38 -11.56
C LYS A 72 11.25 -23.61 -10.29
N VAL A 73 10.60 -22.47 -10.42
CA VAL A 73 10.18 -21.60 -9.31
C VAL A 73 8.74 -21.91 -8.91
N PHE A 74 7.84 -22.05 -9.89
CA PHE A 74 6.44 -22.41 -9.68
C PHE A 74 6.06 -23.66 -10.49
N PRO A 75 6.38 -24.88 -9.99
CA PRO A 75 6.31 -26.12 -10.77
C PRO A 75 4.89 -26.58 -11.11
N LYS A 76 3.91 -26.21 -10.30
CA LYS A 76 2.50 -26.60 -10.48
C LYS A 76 1.64 -25.36 -10.69
N PRO A 77 1.16 -25.08 -11.92
CA PRO A 77 0.48 -23.83 -12.21
C PRO A 77 -0.95 -23.72 -11.63
N ASP A 78 -1.53 -24.85 -11.21
CA ASP A 78 -2.84 -24.97 -10.57
C ASP A 78 -2.80 -24.74 -9.05
N LYS A 79 -1.61 -24.63 -8.46
CA LYS A 79 -1.44 -24.50 -7.01
C LYS A 79 -1.30 -23.04 -6.60
N ARG A 80 -1.79 -22.77 -5.39
CA ARG A 80 -1.53 -21.51 -4.69
C ARG A 80 -0.19 -21.62 -3.97
N TYR A 81 0.62 -20.58 -4.08
CA TYR A 81 1.92 -20.49 -3.42
C TYR A 81 1.88 -19.36 -2.41
N MET A 82 2.49 -19.60 -1.25
CA MET A 82 2.78 -18.57 -0.28
C MET A 82 4.27 -18.26 -0.35
N LEU A 83 4.60 -17.02 -0.71
CA LEU A 83 5.96 -16.52 -0.66
C LEU A 83 6.21 -15.99 0.76
N ILE A 84 7.22 -16.55 1.42
CA ILE A 84 7.61 -16.15 2.76
C ILE A 84 8.97 -15.50 2.66
N GLU A 85 9.04 -14.23 3.03
CA GLU A 85 10.29 -13.51 3.20
C GLU A 85 10.68 -13.54 4.68
N PHE A 86 11.95 -13.81 4.98
CA PHE A 86 12.46 -13.69 6.34
C PHE A 86 12.58 -12.21 6.73
N PRO A 87 12.11 -11.81 7.91
CA PRO A 87 12.11 -10.40 8.29
C PRO A 87 13.55 -9.90 8.48
N HIS A 88 13.92 -8.86 7.74
CA HIS A 88 15.16 -8.13 7.99
C HIS A 88 14.90 -6.63 8.17
N GLY A 89 15.17 -6.14 9.37
CA GLY A 89 15.34 -4.71 9.68
C GLY A 89 14.07 -3.91 10.01
N VAL A 90 14.29 -2.62 10.29
CA VAL A 90 13.30 -1.63 10.79
C VAL A 90 12.36 -1.13 9.69
N PHE A 91 12.70 -1.33 8.41
CA PHE A 91 11.88 -0.89 7.27
C PHE A 91 11.82 -1.98 6.18
N PRO A 92 10.62 -2.45 5.79
CA PRO A 92 10.44 -3.62 4.93
C PRO A 92 10.64 -3.30 3.44
N VAL A 93 11.80 -2.74 3.09
CA VAL A 93 12.12 -2.32 1.71
C VAL A 93 12.05 -3.50 0.75
N ALA A 94 12.57 -4.66 1.14
CA ALA A 94 12.53 -5.86 0.32
C ALA A 94 11.10 -6.28 0.03
N THR A 95 10.22 -6.32 1.03
CA THR A 95 8.79 -6.63 0.85
C THR A 95 8.10 -5.63 -0.09
N ILE A 96 8.38 -4.34 0.06
CA ILE A 96 7.83 -3.28 -0.81
C ILE A 96 8.29 -3.49 -2.25
N LEU A 97 9.58 -3.78 -2.45
CA LEU A 97 10.14 -4.01 -3.78
C LEU A 97 9.59 -5.29 -4.42
N ILE A 98 9.40 -6.36 -3.65
CA ILE A 98 8.75 -7.57 -4.15
C ILE A 98 7.33 -7.27 -4.63
N ALA A 99 6.55 -6.51 -3.85
CA ALA A 99 5.18 -6.12 -4.22
C ALA A 99 5.14 -5.29 -5.52
N THR A 100 6.05 -4.32 -5.68
CA THR A 100 6.11 -3.49 -6.90
C THR A 100 6.71 -4.21 -8.10
N TYR A 101 7.64 -5.15 -7.88
CA TYR A 101 8.19 -6.01 -8.94
C TYR A 101 7.11 -6.90 -9.57
N PHE A 102 6.22 -7.45 -8.74
CA PHE A 102 5.14 -8.27 -9.26
C PHE A 102 4.12 -7.48 -10.07
N ASP A 103 3.97 -6.18 -9.82
CA ASP A 103 3.14 -5.32 -10.66
C ASP A 103 3.75 -5.07 -12.06
N GLU A 104 5.08 -4.98 -12.18
CA GLU A 104 5.76 -4.95 -13.50
C GLU A 104 5.40 -6.19 -14.35
N HIS A 105 5.02 -7.28 -13.69
CA HIS A 105 4.57 -8.52 -14.32
C HIS A 105 3.06 -8.78 -14.16
N TYR A 106 2.29 -7.76 -13.75
CA TYR A 106 0.86 -7.91 -13.42
C TYR A 106 0.06 -8.52 -14.57
N ASP A 107 0.25 -8.06 -15.80
CA ASP A 107 -0.47 -8.59 -16.97
C ASP A 107 -0.18 -10.07 -17.22
N HIS A 108 1.06 -10.50 -16.96
CA HIS A 108 1.44 -11.90 -17.02
C HIS A 108 0.73 -12.73 -15.94
N TYR A 109 0.67 -12.23 -14.70
CA TYR A 109 -0.08 -12.93 -13.64
C TYR A 109 -1.59 -12.95 -13.87
N LYS A 110 -2.14 -11.83 -14.31
CA LYS A 110 -3.57 -11.67 -14.59
C LYS A 110 -4.01 -12.58 -15.74
N SER A 111 -3.20 -12.70 -16.80
CA SER A 111 -3.44 -13.66 -17.90
C SER A 111 -3.36 -15.11 -17.45
N MET A 112 -2.62 -15.42 -16.38
CA MET A 112 -2.63 -16.73 -15.72
C MET A 112 -3.78 -16.90 -14.70
N GLY A 113 -4.69 -15.93 -14.58
CA GLY A 113 -5.78 -15.95 -13.61
C GLY A 113 -5.32 -15.82 -12.15
N ARG A 114 -4.13 -15.26 -11.91
CA ARG A 114 -3.52 -15.11 -10.59
C ARG A 114 -3.55 -13.65 -10.14
N SER A 115 -3.75 -13.44 -8.84
CA SER A 115 -3.51 -12.14 -8.20
C SER A 115 -2.47 -12.31 -7.11
N ILE A 116 -1.41 -11.52 -7.15
CA ILE A 116 -0.45 -11.46 -6.05
C ILE A 116 -1.00 -10.50 -5.00
N ARG A 117 -1.11 -10.99 -3.77
CA ARG A 117 -1.56 -10.20 -2.63
C ARG A 117 -0.61 -10.41 -1.48
N GLY A 118 -0.27 -9.33 -0.80
CA GLY A 118 0.45 -9.39 0.47
C GLY A 118 -0.52 -9.65 1.62
N ILE A 119 -0.04 -10.28 2.68
CA ILE A 119 -0.73 -10.30 3.97
C ILE A 119 0.15 -9.53 4.96
N THR A 120 -0.43 -8.58 5.68
CA THR A 120 0.29 -7.79 6.69
C THR A 120 -0.52 -7.63 7.97
N ALA A 121 0.11 -7.16 9.04
CA ALA A 121 -0.52 -7.03 10.34
C ALA A 121 -1.77 -6.13 10.25
N SER A 122 -2.90 -6.62 10.77
CA SER A 122 -4.19 -5.90 10.71
C SER A 122 -4.14 -4.55 11.41
N VAL A 123 -3.28 -4.38 12.43
CA VAL A 123 -3.08 -3.12 13.16
C VAL A 123 -2.67 -1.97 12.22
N LEU A 124 -1.93 -2.27 11.14
CA LEU A 124 -1.44 -1.27 10.20
C LEU A 124 -2.57 -0.60 9.41
N PHE A 125 -3.73 -1.26 9.29
CA PHE A 125 -4.91 -0.71 8.62
C PHE A 125 -5.69 0.28 9.49
N TYR A 126 -5.33 0.46 10.77
CA TYR A 126 -5.90 1.52 11.62
C TYR A 126 -5.08 2.82 11.58
N ILE A 127 -3.88 2.79 10.99
CA ILE A 127 -3.02 3.97 10.85
C ILE A 127 -3.30 4.60 9.47
N PRO A 128 -3.79 5.86 9.39
CA PRO A 128 -4.38 6.40 8.15
C PRO A 128 -3.52 6.27 6.89
N TRP A 129 -2.29 6.77 6.94
CA TRP A 129 -1.35 6.72 5.80
C TRP A 129 -0.82 5.33 5.52
N VAL A 130 -0.51 4.57 6.58
CA VAL A 130 0.03 3.22 6.45
C VAL A 130 -1.01 2.29 5.81
N ARG A 131 -2.29 2.45 6.16
CA ARG A 131 -3.40 1.73 5.54
C ARG A 131 -3.42 1.90 4.03
N HIS A 132 -3.31 3.14 3.54
CA HIS A 132 -3.30 3.43 2.11
C HIS A 132 -2.06 2.88 1.43
N PHE A 133 -0.88 3.10 2.03
CA PHE A 133 0.37 2.56 1.53
C PHE A 133 0.33 1.03 1.37
N MET A 134 -0.13 0.31 2.41
CA MET A 134 -0.26 -1.15 2.39
C MET A 134 -1.31 -1.60 1.36
N ALA A 135 -2.45 -0.93 1.28
CA ALA A 135 -3.50 -1.27 0.33
C ALA A 135 -3.08 -1.03 -1.12
N TRP A 136 -2.35 0.07 -1.40
CA TRP A 136 -1.84 0.38 -2.74
C TRP A 136 -0.87 -0.69 -3.23
N LEU A 137 -0.04 -1.24 -2.33
CA LEU A 137 0.82 -2.41 -2.60
C LEU A 137 0.04 -3.72 -2.77
N GLY A 138 -1.29 -3.72 -2.61
CA GLY A 138 -2.13 -4.92 -2.71
C GLY A 138 -2.09 -5.81 -1.46
N ALA A 139 -1.64 -5.27 -0.33
CA ALA A 139 -1.67 -6.00 0.94
C ALA A 139 -3.08 -6.02 1.55
N LEU A 140 -3.37 -7.11 2.24
CA LEU A 140 -4.61 -7.35 2.99
C LEU A 140 -4.30 -7.54 4.48
N PRO A 141 -5.25 -7.22 5.38
CA PRO A 141 -5.07 -7.47 6.80
C PRO A 141 -5.04 -8.98 7.09
N ALA A 142 -4.12 -9.40 7.96
CA ALA A 142 -4.02 -10.77 8.46
C ALA A 142 -5.27 -11.14 9.29
N THR A 143 -6.29 -11.66 8.61
CA THR A 143 -7.56 -12.11 9.19
C THR A 143 -7.89 -13.49 8.65
N LYS A 144 -8.69 -14.28 9.38
CA LYS A 144 -9.12 -15.62 8.94
C LYS A 144 -9.81 -15.64 7.57
N LYS A 145 -10.38 -14.51 7.12
CA LYS A 145 -11.03 -14.37 5.82
C LYS A 145 -10.02 -14.26 4.65
N ASN A 146 -8.82 -13.77 4.94
CA ASN A 146 -7.80 -13.47 3.94
C ASN A 146 -6.69 -14.54 3.86
N PHE A 147 -6.72 -15.53 4.76
CA PHE A 147 -5.94 -16.77 4.69
C PHE A 147 -6.77 -17.86 4.02
#